data_AF-A0A6C2YWS3-F1
#
_entry.id   AF-A0A6C2YWS3-F1
#
_cell.length_a   1.000
_cell.length_b   1.000
_cell.length_c   1.000
_cell.angle_alpha   90.00
_cell.angle_beta   90.00
_cell.angle_gamma   90.00
#
_symmetry.space_group_name_H-M   'P 1'
#
loop_
_entity.id
_entity.type
_entity.pdbx_description
1 polymer ?
#
loop_
_entity_poly.entity_id
_entity_poly.type
_entity_poly.pdbx_seq_one_letter_code
_entity_poly.pdbx_strand_id
1 'polypeptide(L)'
;MDMNEAIQKAQVLIEALRYIRTFRNHHTVIKLGGSAMEDPAALRTTLEAVVFMETVGLRPILIHGGGKPIDRAMAASGLKPQKIQGRRVTDPDTLAIVVRVLREEINTGIVQQIRELGGRAVGLHTGPLQALFGHKLLLPGDDGTLIDLGQVGEVTSVDGEMILDFAAAGRIPVIPSLAIGGDGGWLNINADTAASAVAANLKAEKFILLTDTPGILRDRNDPTSLLTSLDAEDCRQLIADGIIDSGMIPKVEACLDSLRQGVLKTHIVDGRLRYSLLLEIYTHSGVGTEIVLTRAERAIPRR
;
A
#
# COMPACT_ATOMS: atom_id res chain seq x y z
N MET A 1 -8.06 -0.72 37.23
CA MET A 1 -8.07 0.46 36.36
C MET A 1 -8.48 1.63 37.24
N ASP A 2 -7.63 2.64 37.36
CA ASP A 2 -7.94 3.84 38.14
C ASP A 2 -9.10 4.61 37.48
N MET A 3 -9.91 5.32 38.26
CA MET A 3 -11.02 6.12 37.72
C MET A 3 -10.51 7.20 36.76
N ASN A 4 -9.36 7.80 37.06
CA ASN A 4 -8.74 8.77 36.15
C ASN A 4 -8.32 8.14 34.83
N GLU A 5 -7.78 6.91 34.87
CA GLU A 5 -7.43 6.16 33.67
C GLU A 5 -8.68 5.83 32.83
N ALA A 6 -9.80 5.50 33.48
CA ALA A 6 -11.09 5.29 32.80
C ALA A 6 -11.60 6.56 32.10
N ILE A 7 -11.54 7.69 32.79
CA ILE A 7 -11.95 8.99 32.27
C ILE A 7 -11.07 9.39 31.08
N GLN A 8 -9.74 9.22 31.19
CA GLN A 8 -8.81 9.50 30.09
C GLN A 8 -9.11 8.63 28.85
N LYS A 9 -9.35 7.33 29.03
CA LYS A 9 -9.76 6.44 27.92
C LYS A 9 -11.06 6.90 27.27
N ALA A 10 -12.06 7.32 28.06
CA ALA A 10 -13.32 7.84 27.53
C ALA A 10 -13.11 9.16 26.74
N GLN A 11 -12.26 10.06 27.23
CA GLN A 11 -11.92 11.30 26.53
C GLN A 11 -11.29 11.03 25.15
N VAL A 12 -10.32 10.10 25.08
CA VAL A 12 -9.69 9.70 23.80
C VAL A 12 -10.73 9.15 22.81
N LEU A 13 -11.69 8.34 23.27
CA LEU A 13 -12.76 7.84 22.41
C LEU A 13 -13.69 8.94 21.89
N ILE A 14 -13.98 9.94 22.72
CA ILE A 14 -14.80 11.10 22.32
C ILE A 14 -14.05 12.00 21.33
N GLU A 15 -12.75 12.21 21.51
CA GLU A 15 -11.93 12.95 20.54
C GLU A 15 -11.86 12.23 19.19
N ALA A 16 -11.70 10.91 19.20
CA ALA A 16 -11.70 10.07 18.00
C ALA A 16 -13.03 10.15 17.22
N LEU A 17 -14.16 10.41 17.89
CA LEU A 17 -15.48 10.50 17.25
C LEU A 17 -15.52 11.52 16.11
N ARG A 18 -14.79 12.64 16.22
CA ARG A 18 -14.71 13.65 15.16
C ARG A 18 -14.11 13.06 13.89
N TYR A 19 -12.98 12.37 14.01
CA TYR A 19 -12.29 11.73 12.90
C TYR A 19 -13.11 10.58 12.31
N ILE A 20 -13.74 9.75 13.16
CA ILE A 20 -14.64 8.66 12.74
C ILE A 20 -15.76 9.21 11.86
N ARG A 21 -16.41 10.31 12.26
CA ARG A 21 -17.48 10.93 11.48
C ARG A 21 -16.98 11.47 10.14
N THR A 22 -15.80 12.08 10.11
CA THR A 22 -15.20 12.61 8.88
C THR A 22 -14.94 11.49 7.87
N PHE A 23 -14.36 10.38 8.30
CA PHE A 23 -13.90 9.33 7.38
C PHE A 23 -14.89 8.17 7.21
N ARG A 24 -16.06 8.22 7.85
CA ARG A 24 -17.08 7.19 7.66
C ARG A 24 -17.43 7.02 6.17
N ASN A 25 -17.53 5.78 5.72
CA ASN A 25 -17.76 5.36 4.33
C ASN A 25 -16.68 5.78 3.33
N HIS A 26 -15.59 6.42 3.75
CA HIS A 26 -14.48 6.76 2.87
C HIS A 26 -13.57 5.53 2.68
N HIS A 27 -13.02 5.42 1.47
CA HIS A 27 -12.13 4.35 1.08
C HIS A 27 -10.68 4.74 1.40
N THR A 28 -9.98 3.86 2.11
CA THR A 28 -8.56 4.01 2.41
C THR A 28 -7.81 2.82 1.86
N VAL A 29 -6.99 3.07 0.85
CA VAL A 29 -6.14 2.04 0.25
C VAL A 29 -4.82 1.98 1.01
N ILE A 30 -4.45 0.80 1.49
CA ILE A 30 -3.27 0.59 2.35
C ILE A 30 -2.39 -0.45 1.69
N LYS A 31 -1.18 -0.04 1.32
CA LYS A 31 -0.16 -0.96 0.88
C LYS A 31 0.58 -1.53 2.08
N LEU A 32 0.44 -2.83 2.30
CA LEU A 32 1.21 -3.62 3.24
C LEU A 32 2.52 -4.07 2.58
N GLY A 33 3.65 -3.67 3.16
CA GLY A 33 4.96 -4.10 2.70
C GLY A 33 6.05 -3.71 3.67
N GLY A 34 7.28 -4.15 3.36
CA GLY A 34 8.42 -3.96 4.26
C GLY A 34 8.36 -4.88 5.47
N SER A 35 9.05 -4.46 6.51
CA SER A 35 9.24 -5.14 7.80
C SER A 35 7.94 -5.29 8.58
N ALA A 36 6.94 -4.44 8.32
CA ALA A 36 5.60 -4.57 8.92
C ALA A 36 4.90 -5.90 8.58
N MET A 37 5.25 -6.53 7.45
CA MET A 37 4.73 -7.85 7.07
C MET A 37 5.59 -9.01 7.58
N GLU A 38 6.82 -8.73 8.02
CA GLU A 38 7.76 -9.77 8.45
C GLU A 38 7.81 -9.95 9.96
N ASP A 39 7.61 -8.87 10.71
CA ASP A 39 7.45 -8.94 12.16
C ASP A 39 5.98 -9.30 12.48
N PRO A 40 5.72 -10.49 13.05
CA PRO A 40 4.37 -10.91 13.39
C PRO A 40 3.66 -9.97 14.37
N ALA A 41 4.39 -9.29 15.26
CA ALA A 41 3.81 -8.34 16.20
C ALA A 41 3.42 -7.03 15.49
N ALA A 42 4.26 -6.53 14.58
CA ALA A 42 3.95 -5.37 13.76
C ALA A 42 2.76 -5.65 12.83
N LEU A 43 2.74 -6.82 12.17
CA LEU A 43 1.62 -7.23 11.33
C LEU A 43 0.32 -7.30 12.13
N ARG A 44 0.35 -7.96 13.29
CA ARG A 44 -0.84 -8.08 14.16
C ARG A 44 -1.40 -6.72 14.55
N THR A 45 -0.57 -5.80 15.06
CA THR A 45 -1.04 -4.45 15.45
C THR A 45 -1.54 -3.64 14.26
N THR A 46 -0.96 -3.84 13.08
CA THR A 46 -1.44 -3.24 11.82
C THR A 46 -2.82 -3.79 11.47
N LEU A 47 -3.02 -5.10 11.53
CA LEU A 47 -4.32 -5.72 11.23
C LEU A 47 -5.38 -5.38 12.28
N GLU A 48 -5.02 -5.26 13.55
CA GLU A 48 -5.91 -4.74 14.62
C GLU A 48 -6.38 -3.31 14.29
N ALA A 49 -5.48 -2.45 13.83
CA ALA A 49 -5.84 -1.10 13.37
C ALA A 49 -6.78 -1.14 12.16
N VAL A 50 -6.54 -2.02 11.19
CA VAL A 50 -7.41 -2.20 10.02
C VAL A 50 -8.81 -2.69 10.42
N VAL A 51 -8.90 -3.65 11.35
CA VAL A 51 -10.17 -4.14 11.88
C VAL A 51 -10.92 -3.02 12.62
N PHE A 52 -10.22 -2.25 13.45
CA PHE A 52 -10.81 -1.08 14.09
C PHE A 52 -11.36 -0.08 13.07
N MET A 53 -10.58 0.23 12.03
CA MET A 53 -10.98 1.12 10.94
C MET A 53 -12.28 0.65 10.26
N GLU A 54 -12.39 -0.63 9.91
CA GLU A 54 -13.64 -1.20 9.36
C GLU A 54 -14.79 -1.11 10.36
N THR A 55 -14.55 -1.48 11.62
CA THR A 55 -15.56 -1.49 12.68
C THR A 55 -16.20 -0.12 12.89
N VAL A 56 -15.41 0.95 12.81
CA VAL A 56 -15.91 2.33 12.98
C VAL A 56 -16.46 2.95 11.68
N GLY A 57 -16.49 2.18 10.60
CA GLY A 57 -17.15 2.53 9.34
C GLY A 57 -16.24 3.16 8.29
N LEU A 58 -14.92 3.20 8.48
CA LEU A 58 -13.98 3.42 7.38
C LEU A 58 -13.98 2.16 6.49
N ARG A 59 -13.63 2.30 5.21
CA ARG A 59 -13.53 1.16 4.29
C ARG A 59 -12.07 0.92 3.90
N PRO A 60 -11.28 0.18 4.70
CA PRO A 60 -9.90 -0.13 4.34
C PRO A 60 -9.84 -1.19 3.24
N ILE A 61 -8.93 -0.99 2.28
CA ILE A 61 -8.60 -1.92 1.20
C ILE A 61 -7.10 -2.21 1.28
N LEU A 62 -6.72 -3.48 1.42
CA LEU A 62 -5.34 -3.88 1.58
C LEU A 62 -4.75 -4.37 0.27
N ILE A 63 -3.59 -3.83 -0.10
CA ILE A 63 -2.74 -4.37 -1.17
C ILE A 63 -1.46 -4.86 -0.52
N HIS A 64 -0.97 -6.04 -0.90
CA HIS A 64 0.29 -6.53 -0.34
C HIS A 64 1.29 -7.03 -1.38
N GLY A 65 2.56 -6.88 -1.01
CA GLY A 65 3.69 -7.52 -1.67
C GLY A 65 4.13 -8.78 -0.92
N GLY A 66 5.35 -9.21 -1.21
CA GLY A 66 5.97 -10.37 -0.56
C GLY A 66 7.45 -10.53 -0.89
N GLY A 67 8.18 -9.43 -1.09
CA GLY A 67 9.54 -9.44 -1.64
C GLY A 67 10.47 -10.44 -0.96
N LYS A 68 10.65 -10.32 0.37
CA LYS A 68 11.54 -11.19 1.14
C LYS A 68 11.04 -12.63 1.29
N PRO A 69 9.73 -12.90 1.57
CA PRO A 69 9.19 -14.26 1.47
C PRO A 69 9.44 -14.94 0.12
N ILE A 70 9.26 -14.21 -0.99
CA ILE A 70 9.55 -14.73 -2.34
C ILE A 70 11.05 -14.99 -2.49
N ASP A 71 11.92 -14.07 -2.05
CA ASP A 71 13.38 -14.25 -2.10
C ASP A 71 13.80 -15.55 -1.38
N ARG A 72 13.22 -15.83 -0.20
CA ARG A 72 13.45 -17.08 0.55
C ARG A 72 12.96 -18.33 -0.19
N ALA A 73 11.76 -18.27 -0.76
CA ALA A 73 11.17 -19.40 -1.49
C ALA A 73 11.93 -19.73 -2.79
N MET A 74 12.42 -18.71 -3.50
CA MET A 74 13.30 -18.86 -4.67
C MET A 74 14.60 -19.56 -4.27
N ALA A 75 15.27 -19.06 -3.22
CA ALA A 75 16.53 -19.64 -2.74
C ALA A 75 16.36 -21.10 -2.30
N ALA A 76 15.27 -21.43 -1.62
CA ALA A 76 14.94 -22.82 -1.24
C ALA A 76 14.69 -23.74 -2.45
N SER A 77 14.33 -23.17 -3.60
CA SER A 77 14.12 -23.88 -4.86
C SER A 77 15.37 -23.84 -5.77
N GLY A 78 16.51 -23.37 -5.26
CA GLY A 78 17.77 -23.28 -6.01
C GLY A 78 17.85 -22.11 -7.01
N LEU A 79 16.86 -21.22 -7.02
CA LEU A 79 16.83 -20.03 -7.89
C LEU A 79 17.47 -18.83 -7.19
N LYS A 80 18.21 -18.01 -7.95
CA LYS A 80 18.83 -16.78 -7.44
C LYS A 80 17.92 -15.59 -7.70
N PRO A 81 17.46 -14.86 -6.66
CA PRO A 81 16.72 -13.61 -6.86
C PRO A 81 17.52 -12.58 -7.66
N GLN A 82 16.92 -12.06 -8.73
CA GLN A 82 17.46 -10.95 -9.51
C GLN A 82 16.45 -9.82 -9.58
N LYS A 83 16.94 -8.58 -9.46
CA LYS A 83 16.11 -7.38 -9.58
C LYS A 83 16.78 -6.38 -10.53
N ILE A 84 15.99 -5.81 -11.43
CA ILE A 84 16.37 -4.73 -12.34
C ILE A 84 15.42 -3.57 -12.08
N GLN A 85 15.98 -2.38 -11.81
CA GLN A 85 15.20 -1.17 -11.48
C GLN A 85 14.12 -1.43 -10.40
N GLY A 86 14.48 -2.18 -9.35
CA GLY A 86 13.57 -2.51 -8.24
C GLY A 86 12.50 -3.57 -8.54
N ARG A 87 12.42 -4.09 -9.77
CA ARG A 87 11.47 -5.14 -10.18
C ARG A 87 12.18 -6.49 -10.27
N ARG A 88 11.50 -7.55 -9.83
CA ARG A 88 12.04 -8.91 -9.87
C ARG A 88 11.99 -9.45 -11.29
N VAL A 89 13.13 -9.89 -11.82
CA VAL A 89 13.14 -10.69 -13.05
C VAL A 89 12.37 -11.97 -12.78
N THR A 90 11.33 -12.22 -13.56
CA THR A 90 10.32 -13.24 -13.29
C THR A 90 10.18 -14.13 -14.52
N ASP A 91 10.96 -15.20 -14.59
CA ASP A 91 10.75 -16.28 -15.57
C ASP A 91 9.60 -17.21 -15.13
N PRO A 92 9.17 -18.21 -15.94
CA PRO A 92 8.03 -19.06 -15.60
C PRO A 92 8.17 -19.80 -14.26
N ASP A 93 9.38 -20.28 -13.93
CA ASP A 93 9.65 -20.98 -12.67
C ASP A 93 9.57 -20.01 -11.48
N THR A 94 10.12 -18.81 -11.63
CA THR A 94 10.01 -17.72 -10.66
C THR A 94 8.57 -17.28 -10.48
N LEU A 95 7.79 -17.18 -11.56
CA LEU A 95 6.38 -16.80 -11.52
C LEU A 95 5.56 -17.81 -10.70
N ALA A 96 5.78 -19.11 -10.89
CA ALA A 96 5.10 -20.13 -10.11
C ALA A 96 5.32 -19.95 -8.60
N ILE A 97 6.56 -19.64 -8.18
CA ILE A 97 6.90 -19.34 -6.80
C ILE A 97 6.22 -18.05 -6.32
N VAL A 98 6.28 -16.98 -7.12
CA VAL A 98 5.65 -15.68 -6.79
C VAL A 98 4.15 -15.86 -6.57
N VAL A 99 3.46 -16.55 -7.49
CA VAL A 99 2.01 -16.79 -7.43
C VAL A 99 1.64 -17.59 -6.19
N ARG A 100 2.35 -18.68 -5.89
CA ARG A 100 2.13 -19.49 -4.69
C ARG A 100 2.31 -18.66 -3.42
N VAL A 101 3.46 -17.99 -3.28
CA VAL A 101 3.81 -17.24 -2.06
C VAL A 101 2.83 -16.09 -1.82
N LEU A 102 2.49 -15.31 -2.86
CA LEU A 102 1.59 -14.18 -2.68
C LEU A 102 0.15 -14.62 -2.42
N ARG A 103 -0.39 -15.59 -3.17
CA ARG A 103 -1.80 -15.99 -3.07
C ARG A 103 -2.03 -16.94 -1.90
N GLU A 104 -1.31 -18.04 -1.86
CA GLU A 104 -1.61 -19.18 -0.99
C GLU A 104 -1.06 -18.97 0.42
N GLU A 105 0.12 -18.36 0.54
CA GLU A 105 0.78 -18.18 1.83
C GLU A 105 0.41 -16.82 2.44
N ILE A 106 0.76 -15.71 1.77
CA ILE A 106 0.64 -14.37 2.35
C ILE A 106 -0.81 -13.87 2.37
N ASN A 107 -1.52 -13.89 1.22
CA ASN A 107 -2.87 -13.36 1.16
C ASN A 107 -3.82 -14.14 2.09
N THR A 108 -3.78 -15.48 2.00
CA THR A 108 -4.53 -16.36 2.91
C THR A 108 -4.21 -16.07 4.36
N GLY A 109 -2.93 -15.92 4.72
CA GLY A 109 -2.49 -15.61 6.08
C GLY A 109 -3.03 -14.27 6.59
N ILE A 110 -2.98 -13.21 5.79
CA ILE A 110 -3.55 -11.89 6.15
C ILE A 110 -5.07 -12.00 6.35
N VAL A 111 -5.77 -12.65 5.42
CA VAL A 111 -7.23 -12.84 5.49
C VAL A 111 -7.62 -13.62 6.75
N GLN A 112 -6.86 -14.68 7.09
CA GLN A 112 -7.10 -15.46 8.29
C GLN A 112 -6.88 -14.64 9.56
N GLN A 113 -5.76 -13.92 9.67
CA GLN A 113 -5.47 -13.09 10.85
C GLN A 113 -6.51 -11.99 11.06
N ILE A 114 -6.98 -11.35 10.00
CA ILE A 114 -8.07 -10.36 10.11
C ILE A 114 -9.34 -11.01 10.68
N ARG A 115 -9.67 -12.23 10.25
CA ARG A 115 -10.83 -12.98 10.76
C ARG A 115 -10.67 -13.39 12.23
N GLU A 116 -9.47 -13.82 12.62
CA GLU A 116 -9.15 -14.15 14.01
C GLU A 116 -9.26 -12.93 14.94
N LEU A 117 -8.98 -11.74 14.43
CA LEU A 117 -9.17 -10.46 15.12
C LEU A 117 -10.64 -9.98 15.13
N GLY A 118 -11.57 -10.76 14.57
CA GLY A 118 -13.00 -10.45 14.53
C GLY A 118 -13.46 -9.63 13.32
N GLY A 119 -12.53 -9.28 12.42
CA GLY A 119 -12.86 -8.61 11.17
C GLY A 119 -13.41 -9.56 10.11
N ARG A 120 -13.92 -8.99 9.01
CA ARG A 120 -14.37 -9.76 7.84
C ARG A 120 -13.47 -9.43 6.67
N ALA A 121 -12.66 -10.37 6.21
CA ALA A 121 -11.77 -10.18 5.05
C ALA A 121 -12.05 -11.15 3.90
N VAL A 122 -11.75 -10.68 2.68
CA VAL A 122 -11.87 -11.45 1.43
C VAL A 122 -10.62 -11.23 0.57
N GLY A 123 -10.04 -12.32 0.06
CA GLY A 123 -8.95 -12.26 -0.90
C GLY A 123 -9.49 -12.07 -2.31
N LEU A 124 -9.01 -11.07 -3.05
CA LEU A 124 -9.44 -10.78 -4.43
C LEU A 124 -8.36 -11.15 -5.46
N HIS A 125 -8.17 -12.46 -5.69
CA HIS A 125 -7.12 -12.98 -6.56
C HIS A 125 -7.44 -14.37 -7.18
N THR A 126 -8.72 -14.74 -7.27
CA THR A 126 -9.16 -16.08 -7.70
C THR A 126 -10.35 -16.01 -8.65
N GLY A 127 -10.19 -16.47 -9.89
CA GLY A 127 -11.29 -16.62 -10.85
C GLY A 127 -12.21 -15.38 -10.91
N PRO A 128 -13.49 -15.49 -10.53
CA PRO A 128 -14.42 -14.35 -10.54
C PRO A 128 -14.12 -13.27 -9.50
N LEU A 129 -13.17 -13.49 -8.59
CA LEU A 129 -12.70 -12.54 -7.59
C LEU A 129 -11.35 -11.92 -7.97
N GLN A 130 -10.95 -11.93 -9.25
CA GLN A 130 -9.72 -11.29 -9.68
C GLN A 130 -9.89 -9.77 -9.78
N ALA A 131 -9.15 -9.02 -8.97
CA ALA A 131 -9.25 -7.55 -8.96
C ALA A 131 -8.35 -6.83 -9.98
N LEU A 132 -7.19 -7.39 -10.33
CA LEU A 132 -6.16 -6.70 -11.11
C LEU A 132 -5.95 -7.35 -12.48
N PHE A 133 -5.90 -6.53 -13.52
CA PHE A 133 -5.61 -6.93 -14.88
C PHE A 133 -4.52 -6.04 -15.46
N GLY A 134 -3.70 -6.59 -16.34
CA GLY A 134 -2.50 -5.92 -16.81
C GLY A 134 -1.98 -6.41 -18.14
N HIS A 135 -0.86 -5.85 -18.54
CA HIS A 135 -0.04 -6.39 -19.61
C HIS A 135 1.41 -6.47 -19.19
N LYS A 136 2.19 -7.22 -19.96
CA LYS A 136 3.61 -7.39 -19.73
C LYS A 136 4.34 -6.05 -19.90
N LEU A 137 5.15 -5.70 -18.92
CA LEU A 137 5.91 -4.46 -18.86
C LEU A 137 7.30 -4.67 -19.46
N LEU A 138 7.70 -3.77 -20.36
CA LEU A 138 9.07 -3.62 -20.83
C LEU A 138 9.66 -2.35 -20.23
N LEU A 139 10.86 -2.45 -19.65
CA LEU A 139 11.51 -1.30 -19.03
C LEU A 139 12.45 -0.60 -20.01
N PRO A 140 12.57 0.74 -19.95
CA PRO A 140 13.62 1.43 -20.69
C PRO A 140 14.99 1.12 -20.08
N GLY A 141 15.92 0.67 -20.91
CA GLY A 141 17.34 0.58 -20.62
C GLY A 141 18.06 1.91 -20.82
N ASP A 142 19.24 2.04 -20.23
CA ASP A 142 20.04 3.28 -20.26
C ASP A 142 20.49 3.67 -21.68
N ASP A 143 20.54 2.70 -22.60
CA ASP A 143 20.89 2.86 -24.01
C ASP A 143 19.64 3.04 -24.93
N GLY A 144 18.45 3.13 -24.35
CA GLY A 144 17.18 3.22 -25.07
C GLY A 144 16.64 1.87 -25.57
N THR A 145 17.30 0.76 -25.28
CA THR A 145 16.75 -0.58 -25.54
C THR A 145 15.65 -0.93 -24.53
N LEU A 146 14.78 -1.88 -24.90
CA LEU A 146 13.74 -2.37 -24.00
C LEU A 146 14.22 -3.63 -23.27
N ILE A 147 14.19 -3.59 -21.93
CA ILE A 147 14.54 -4.71 -21.06
C ILE A 147 13.28 -5.54 -20.79
N ASP A 148 13.32 -6.81 -21.20
CA ASP A 148 12.31 -7.81 -20.87
C ASP A 148 12.65 -8.47 -19.53
N LEU A 149 11.76 -8.33 -18.55
CA LEU A 149 11.89 -8.94 -17.23
C LEU A 149 11.15 -10.27 -17.08
N GLY A 150 10.61 -10.84 -18.16
CA GLY A 150 9.76 -12.01 -18.14
C GLY A 150 8.30 -11.67 -17.82
N GLN A 151 7.64 -12.42 -16.95
CA GLN A 151 6.24 -12.22 -16.55
C GLN A 151 6.08 -11.12 -15.48
N VAL A 152 6.70 -9.97 -15.74
CA VAL A 152 6.51 -8.73 -14.98
C VAL A 152 5.52 -7.87 -15.74
N GLY A 153 4.58 -7.25 -15.03
CA GLY A 153 3.55 -6.44 -15.65
C GLY A 153 3.33 -5.08 -15.02
N GLU A 154 2.42 -4.35 -15.66
CA GLU A 154 1.78 -3.16 -15.12
C GLU A 154 0.25 -3.30 -15.16
N VAL A 155 -0.43 -2.64 -14.22
CA VAL A 155 -1.88 -2.69 -14.11
C VAL A 155 -2.49 -1.78 -15.16
N THR A 156 -3.36 -2.33 -15.99
CA THR A 156 -4.12 -1.57 -17.00
C THR A 156 -5.58 -1.38 -16.61
N SER A 157 -6.12 -2.31 -15.80
CA SER A 157 -7.49 -2.25 -15.34
C SER A 157 -7.61 -2.84 -13.93
N VAL A 158 -8.52 -2.25 -13.17
CA VAL A 158 -8.89 -2.68 -11.83
C VAL A 158 -10.40 -2.88 -11.82
N ASP A 159 -10.85 -4.02 -11.32
CA ASP A 159 -12.28 -4.24 -11.05
C ASP A 159 -12.68 -3.48 -9.78
N GLY A 160 -12.84 -2.17 -9.93
CA GLY A 160 -13.16 -1.27 -8.84
C GLY A 160 -14.56 -1.50 -8.27
N GLU A 161 -15.53 -1.87 -9.11
CA GLU A 161 -16.90 -2.15 -8.69
C GLU A 161 -16.93 -3.31 -7.69
N MET A 162 -16.26 -4.42 -8.02
CA MET A 162 -16.13 -5.55 -7.10
C MET A 162 -15.49 -5.14 -5.77
N ILE A 163 -14.39 -4.38 -5.81
CA ILE A 163 -13.70 -3.95 -4.59
C ILE A 163 -14.64 -3.10 -3.71
N LEU A 164 -15.37 -2.17 -4.33
CA LEU A 164 -16.31 -1.27 -3.64
C LEU A 164 -17.49 -2.03 -3.04
N ASP A 165 -18.02 -3.03 -3.73
CA ASP A 165 -19.13 -3.85 -3.24
C ASP A 165 -18.77 -4.63 -1.98
N PHE A 166 -17.59 -5.28 -1.98
CA PHE A 166 -17.08 -5.96 -0.79
C PHE A 166 -16.85 -4.98 0.36
N ALA A 167 -16.21 -3.84 0.08
CA ALA A 167 -15.96 -2.81 1.07
C ALA A 167 -17.25 -2.22 1.66
N ALA A 168 -18.28 -1.99 0.83
CA ALA A 168 -19.59 -1.51 1.25
C ALA A 168 -20.35 -2.52 2.11
N ALA A 169 -20.15 -3.82 1.87
CA ALA A 169 -20.67 -4.91 2.71
C ALA A 169 -19.92 -5.09 4.05
N GLY A 170 -18.94 -4.23 4.35
CA GLY A 170 -18.07 -4.33 5.53
C GLY A 170 -17.14 -5.55 5.47
N ARG A 171 -16.67 -5.89 4.27
CA ARG A 171 -15.61 -6.88 4.07
C ARG A 171 -14.36 -6.16 3.60
N ILE A 172 -13.26 -6.36 4.30
CA ILE A 172 -11.93 -5.82 4.01
C ILE A 172 -11.37 -6.57 2.79
N PRO A 173 -11.25 -5.93 1.61
CA PRO A 173 -10.66 -6.57 0.46
C PRO A 173 -9.14 -6.65 0.63
N VAL A 174 -8.56 -7.81 0.33
CA VAL A 174 -7.11 -8.08 0.43
C VAL A 174 -6.60 -8.56 -0.93
N ILE A 175 -5.76 -7.74 -1.56
CA ILE A 175 -5.35 -7.90 -2.95
C ILE A 175 -3.83 -8.14 -3.01
N PRO A 176 -3.35 -9.29 -3.52
CA PRO A 176 -1.94 -9.48 -3.79
C PRO A 176 -1.53 -8.65 -5.01
N SER A 177 -0.25 -8.32 -5.10
CA SER A 177 0.36 -7.64 -6.25
C SER A 177 0.55 -8.55 -7.47
N LEU A 178 -0.55 -9.16 -7.93
CA LEU A 178 -0.65 -10.05 -9.06
C LEU A 178 -1.80 -9.64 -9.97
N ALA A 179 -1.55 -9.58 -11.27
CA ALA A 179 -2.57 -9.30 -12.27
C ALA A 179 -2.71 -10.46 -13.26
N ILE A 180 -3.87 -10.53 -13.91
CA ILE A 180 -4.07 -11.40 -15.08
C ILE A 180 -3.74 -10.61 -16.35
N GLY A 181 -2.88 -11.20 -17.18
CA GLY A 181 -2.50 -10.70 -18.50
C GLY A 181 -3.57 -10.97 -19.56
N GLY A 182 -3.43 -10.35 -20.73
CA GLY A 182 -4.35 -10.55 -21.86
C GLY A 182 -4.39 -11.99 -22.40
N ASP A 183 -3.37 -12.80 -22.10
CA ASP A 183 -3.30 -14.23 -22.42
C ASP A 183 -3.93 -15.13 -21.34
N GLY A 184 -4.47 -14.55 -20.26
CA GLY A 184 -4.99 -15.26 -19.10
C GLY A 184 -3.91 -15.71 -18.11
N GLY A 185 -2.63 -15.44 -18.38
CA GLY A 185 -1.51 -15.78 -17.50
C GLY A 185 -1.34 -14.80 -16.34
N TRP A 186 -0.57 -15.20 -15.32
CA TRP A 186 -0.23 -14.31 -14.21
C TRP A 186 0.90 -13.34 -14.58
N LEU A 187 0.82 -12.14 -14.03
CA LEU A 187 1.87 -11.12 -14.09
C LEU A 187 2.25 -10.72 -12.66
N ASN A 188 3.56 -10.68 -12.40
CA ASN A 188 4.13 -10.14 -11.17
C ASN A 188 4.17 -8.60 -11.25
N ILE A 189 3.47 -7.93 -10.33
CA ILE A 189 3.33 -6.48 -10.32
C ILE A 189 4.10 -5.89 -9.14
N ASN A 190 4.68 -4.70 -9.30
CA ASN A 190 5.22 -3.99 -8.15
C ASN A 190 4.06 -3.56 -7.22
N ALA A 191 4.15 -3.90 -5.93
CA ALA A 191 3.08 -3.68 -4.97
C ALA A 191 2.73 -2.21 -4.71
N ASP A 192 3.71 -1.29 -4.80
CA ASP A 192 3.45 0.14 -4.66
C ASP A 192 2.66 0.65 -5.87
N THR A 193 3.03 0.23 -7.09
CA THR A 193 2.29 0.58 -8.32
C THR A 193 0.90 -0.07 -8.38
N ALA A 194 0.75 -1.31 -7.90
CA ALA A 194 -0.55 -1.97 -7.81
C ALA A 194 -1.48 -1.22 -6.84
N ALA A 195 -0.97 -0.82 -5.68
CA ALA A 195 -1.75 -0.08 -4.69
C ALA A 195 -2.12 1.32 -5.19
N SER A 196 -1.21 2.00 -5.88
CA SER A 196 -1.47 3.28 -6.54
C SER A 196 -2.57 3.15 -7.59
N ALA A 197 -2.53 2.13 -8.46
CA ALA A 197 -3.56 1.87 -9.47
C ALA A 197 -4.94 1.61 -8.84
N VAL A 198 -5.00 0.82 -7.76
CA VAL A 198 -6.25 0.59 -7.02
C VAL A 198 -6.74 1.89 -6.39
N ALA A 199 -5.88 2.66 -5.71
CA ALA A 199 -6.27 3.91 -5.08
C ALA A 199 -6.81 4.93 -6.08
N ALA A 200 -6.13 5.07 -7.23
CA ALA A 200 -6.55 5.93 -8.33
C ALA A 200 -7.90 5.51 -8.92
N ASN A 201 -8.07 4.22 -9.23
CA ASN A 201 -9.32 3.68 -9.77
C ASN A 201 -10.51 3.95 -8.83
N LEU A 202 -10.31 3.76 -7.52
CA LEU A 202 -11.34 3.98 -6.51
C LEU A 202 -11.53 5.45 -6.11
N LYS A 203 -10.67 6.36 -6.60
CA LYS A 203 -10.57 7.76 -6.14
C LYS A 203 -10.56 7.83 -4.61
N ALA A 204 -9.67 7.04 -4.01
CA ALA A 204 -9.62 6.85 -2.57
C ALA A 204 -9.43 8.18 -1.82
N GLU A 205 -10.02 8.28 -0.64
CA GLU A 205 -9.83 9.43 0.25
C GLU A 205 -8.38 9.47 0.73
N LYS A 206 -7.83 8.30 1.04
CA LYS A 206 -6.44 8.13 1.47
C LYS A 206 -5.80 6.96 0.77
N PHE A 207 -4.56 7.15 0.32
CA PHE A 207 -3.66 6.08 -0.06
C PHE A 207 -2.45 6.07 0.87
N ILE A 208 -2.23 4.97 1.59
CA ILE A 208 -1.19 4.85 2.61
C ILE A 208 -0.19 3.79 2.19
N LEU A 209 1.08 4.17 2.09
CA LEU A 209 2.20 3.27 1.91
C LEU A 209 2.85 2.98 3.26
N LEU A 210 2.69 1.75 3.78
CA LEU A 210 3.47 1.30 4.92
C LEU A 210 4.89 0.93 4.47
N THR A 211 5.88 1.48 5.15
CA THR A 211 7.29 1.33 4.82
C THR A 211 8.16 1.14 6.07
N ASP A 212 9.47 1.02 5.86
CA ASP A 212 10.48 0.77 6.90
C ASP A 212 11.20 2.05 7.34
N THR A 213 10.64 3.20 6.95
CA THR A 213 11.12 4.54 7.31
C THR A 213 10.00 5.32 8.01
N PRO A 214 10.34 6.26 8.91
CA PRO A 214 9.39 7.19 9.53
C PRO A 214 8.47 7.92 8.54
N GLY A 215 9.02 8.21 7.36
CA GLY A 215 8.42 9.02 6.30
C GLY A 215 9.57 9.54 5.44
N ILE A 216 9.45 10.78 4.98
CA ILE A 216 10.52 11.53 4.31
C ILE A 216 11.22 12.41 5.33
N LEU A 217 12.50 12.14 5.58
CA LEU A 217 13.35 12.91 6.48
C LEU A 217 14.18 13.91 5.68
N ARG A 218 14.30 15.16 6.17
CA ARG A 218 15.21 16.15 5.57
C ARG A 218 16.68 15.74 5.75
N ASP A 219 17.00 15.16 6.91
CA ASP A 219 18.27 14.49 7.18
C ASP A 219 18.00 13.05 7.63
N ARG A 220 18.52 12.08 6.89
CA ARG A 220 18.30 10.64 7.17
C ARG A 220 18.86 10.19 8.51
N ASN A 221 19.84 10.91 9.03
CA ASN A 221 20.48 10.59 10.30
C ASN A 221 19.76 11.25 11.49
N ASP A 222 18.80 12.14 11.23
CA ASP A 222 18.02 12.83 12.25
C ASP A 222 16.53 12.46 12.13
N PRO A 223 16.01 11.56 12.98
CA PRO A 223 14.60 11.21 13.01
C PRO A 223 13.66 12.38 13.31
N THR A 224 14.15 13.47 13.92
CA THR A 224 13.35 14.67 14.21
C THR A 224 13.15 15.55 12.98
N SER A 225 13.89 15.27 11.89
CA SER A 225 13.81 16.01 10.63
C SER A 225 12.67 15.55 9.70
N LEU A 226 11.67 14.84 10.25
CA LEU A 226 10.50 14.35 9.51
C LEU A 226 9.72 15.52 8.89
N LEU A 227 9.53 15.43 7.58
CA LEU A 227 8.66 16.33 6.84
C LEU A 227 7.24 15.78 6.91
N THR A 228 6.36 16.44 7.67
CA THR A 228 5.02 15.92 7.96
C THR A 228 4.00 16.19 6.85
N SER A 229 4.23 17.22 6.02
CA SER A 229 3.37 17.55 4.88
C SER A 229 4.22 18.11 3.74
N LEU A 230 3.97 17.63 2.53
CA LEU A 230 4.64 18.05 1.29
C LEU A 230 3.61 18.21 0.17
N ASP A 231 3.88 19.12 -0.76
CA ASP A 231 3.22 19.13 -2.06
C ASP A 231 4.08 18.50 -3.17
N ALA A 232 3.56 18.50 -4.40
CA ALA A 232 4.29 17.85 -5.50
C ALA A 232 5.52 18.64 -5.96
N GLU A 233 5.60 19.95 -5.69
CA GLU A 233 6.79 20.75 -5.96
C GLU A 233 7.86 20.46 -4.91
N ASP A 234 7.48 20.43 -3.63
CA ASP A 234 8.38 20.04 -2.55
C ASP A 234 9.01 18.67 -2.82
N CYS A 235 8.20 17.67 -3.21
CA CYS A 235 8.69 16.35 -3.57
C CYS A 235 9.68 16.38 -4.74
N ARG A 236 9.40 17.17 -5.79
CA ARG A 236 10.30 17.30 -6.96
C ARG A 236 11.62 17.94 -6.58
N GLN A 237 11.59 18.99 -5.75
CA GLN A 237 12.80 19.64 -5.26
C GLN A 237 13.63 18.68 -4.38
N LEU A 238 13.00 17.95 -3.47
CA LEU A 238 13.68 16.99 -2.60
C LEU A 238 14.30 15.80 -3.37
N ILE A 239 13.72 15.42 -4.51
CA ILE A 239 14.33 14.45 -5.44
C ILE A 239 15.56 15.07 -6.12
N ALA A 240 15.44 16.29 -6.63
CA ALA A 240 16.55 17.00 -7.29
C ALA A 240 17.72 17.25 -6.33
N ASP A 241 17.44 17.53 -5.06
CA ASP A 241 18.43 17.73 -4.00
C ASP A 241 19.05 16.41 -3.49
N GLY A 242 18.57 15.26 -3.96
CA GLY A 242 19.05 13.93 -3.54
C GLY A 242 18.62 13.50 -2.13
N ILE A 243 17.75 14.27 -1.46
CA ILE A 243 17.22 13.93 -0.13
C ILE A 243 16.34 12.67 -0.22
N ILE A 244 15.51 12.58 -1.26
CA ILE A 244 14.74 11.37 -1.60
C ILE A 244 15.63 10.49 -2.50
N ASP A 245 16.02 9.29 -2.04
CA ASP A 245 16.87 8.36 -2.83
C ASP A 245 16.06 7.44 -3.75
N SER A 246 16.80 6.65 -4.54
CA SER A 246 16.32 5.58 -5.40
C SER A 246 15.32 4.61 -4.76
N GLY A 247 15.36 4.40 -3.44
CA GLY A 247 14.41 3.52 -2.76
C GLY A 247 13.07 4.20 -2.48
N MET A 248 13.11 5.50 -2.20
CA MET A 248 11.94 6.32 -1.89
C MET A 248 11.30 6.96 -3.13
N ILE A 249 12.08 7.24 -4.19
CA ILE A 249 11.59 7.83 -5.45
C ILE A 249 10.36 7.09 -5.98
N PRO A 250 10.36 5.74 -6.16
CA PRO A 250 9.20 5.04 -6.69
C PRO A 250 7.94 5.14 -5.82
N LYS A 251 8.12 5.33 -4.50
CA LYS A 251 7.00 5.50 -3.55
C LYS A 251 6.38 6.87 -3.69
N VAL A 252 7.21 7.89 -3.76
CA VAL A 252 6.79 9.28 -3.95
C VAL A 252 6.12 9.44 -5.31
N GLU A 253 6.69 8.86 -6.37
CA GLU A 253 6.08 8.84 -7.70
C GLU A 253 4.70 8.15 -7.68
N ALA A 254 4.60 6.97 -7.06
CA ALA A 254 3.31 6.27 -6.90
C ALA A 254 2.26 7.11 -6.15
N CYS A 255 2.68 7.86 -5.12
CA CYS A 255 1.82 8.80 -4.41
C CYS A 255 1.37 9.94 -5.34
N LEU A 256 2.31 10.64 -5.98
CA LEU A 256 2.03 11.77 -6.86
C LEU A 256 1.13 11.39 -8.03
N ASP A 257 1.36 10.23 -8.64
CA ASP A 257 0.54 9.74 -9.75
C ASP A 257 -0.88 9.40 -9.31
N SER A 258 -1.05 8.80 -8.14
CA SER A 258 -2.37 8.52 -7.59
C SER A 258 -3.15 9.81 -7.26
N LEU A 259 -2.47 10.85 -6.75
CA LEU A 259 -3.07 12.15 -6.47
C LEU A 259 -3.57 12.81 -7.75
N ARG A 260 -2.76 12.79 -8.82
CA ARG A 260 -3.14 13.34 -10.14
C ARG A 260 -4.37 12.62 -10.72
N GLN A 261 -4.53 11.34 -10.41
CA GLN A 261 -5.67 10.53 -10.85
C GLN A 261 -6.90 10.65 -9.95
N GLY A 262 -6.82 11.42 -8.86
CA GLY A 262 -7.97 11.80 -8.06
C GLY A 262 -8.03 11.21 -6.65
N VAL A 263 -6.96 10.55 -6.18
CA VAL A 263 -6.79 10.30 -4.75
C VAL A 263 -6.71 11.63 -4.00
N LEU A 264 -7.39 11.77 -2.87
CA LEU A 264 -7.43 13.05 -2.17
C LEU A 264 -6.12 13.37 -1.44
N LYS A 265 -5.59 12.38 -0.72
CA LYS A 265 -4.37 12.48 0.10
C LYS A 265 -3.58 11.18 0.04
N THR A 266 -2.26 11.28 0.09
CA THR A 266 -1.39 10.12 0.21
C THR A 266 -0.48 10.24 1.43
N HIS A 267 -0.07 9.11 1.98
CA HIS A 267 0.71 9.07 3.21
C HIS A 267 1.81 8.01 3.11
N ILE A 268 3.01 8.35 3.52
CA ILE A 268 4.13 7.41 3.70
C ILE A 268 4.37 7.29 5.20
N VAL A 269 4.17 6.07 5.74
CA VAL A 269 4.10 5.84 7.19
C VAL A 269 4.98 4.66 7.59
N ASP A 270 5.64 4.76 8.74
CA ASP A 270 6.40 3.65 9.32
C ASP A 270 5.47 2.53 9.77
N GLY A 271 5.57 1.38 9.11
CA GLY A 271 4.79 0.19 9.47
C GLY A 271 5.32 -0.55 10.70
N ARG A 272 6.49 -0.17 11.24
CA ARG A 272 7.07 -0.77 12.45
C ARG A 272 6.54 -0.12 13.72
N LEU A 273 6.06 1.12 13.62
CA LEU A 273 5.44 1.83 14.72
C LEU A 273 4.07 1.20 15.03
N ARG A 274 3.87 0.76 16.27
CA ARG A 274 2.62 0.15 16.71
C ARG A 274 1.44 1.10 16.48
N TYR A 275 0.39 0.58 15.86
CA TYR A 275 -0.83 1.34 15.54
C TYR A 275 -0.58 2.59 14.68
N SER A 276 0.48 2.61 13.86
CA SER A 276 0.81 3.76 13.01
C SER A 276 -0.34 4.22 12.11
N LEU A 277 -1.15 3.29 11.60
CA LEU A 277 -2.37 3.61 10.85
C LEU A 277 -3.38 4.43 11.66
N LEU A 278 -3.59 4.09 12.94
CA LEU A 278 -4.52 4.84 13.79
C LEU A 278 -3.94 6.20 14.16
N LEU A 279 -2.63 6.25 14.44
CA LEU A 279 -1.93 7.49 14.72
C LEU A 279 -1.99 8.44 13.51
N GLU A 280 -1.82 7.93 12.30
CA GLU A 280 -1.87 8.75 11.08
C GLU A 280 -3.29 9.27 10.77
N ILE A 281 -4.33 8.48 11.02
CA ILE A 281 -5.71 8.83 10.60
C ILE A 281 -6.47 9.58 11.70
N TYR A 282 -6.27 9.22 12.96
CA TYR A 282 -7.08 9.68 14.09
C TYR A 282 -6.35 10.66 15.02
N THR A 283 -5.20 11.21 14.60
CA THR A 283 -4.49 12.27 15.34
C THR A 283 -4.23 13.49 14.46
N HIS A 284 -3.95 14.63 15.09
CA HIS A 284 -3.77 15.88 14.36
C HIS A 284 -2.39 16.01 13.70
N SER A 285 -1.34 15.51 14.36
CA SER A 285 0.04 15.66 13.90
C SER A 285 0.47 14.65 12.85
N GLY A 286 -0.29 13.55 12.68
CA GLY A 286 0.19 12.38 11.94
C GLY A 286 1.46 11.80 12.56
N VAL A 287 1.96 10.70 11.99
CA VAL A 287 3.26 10.10 12.36
C VAL A 287 4.15 9.85 11.14
N GLY A 288 3.63 10.05 9.94
CA GLY A 288 4.38 9.95 8.68
C GLY A 288 4.44 11.26 7.91
N THR A 289 4.67 11.12 6.60
CA THR A 289 4.64 12.22 5.64
C THR A 289 3.36 12.17 4.83
N GLU A 290 2.53 13.21 4.95
CA GLU A 290 1.39 13.47 4.07
C GLU A 290 1.88 14.13 2.77
N ILE A 291 1.41 13.65 1.61
CA ILE A 291 1.62 14.31 0.32
C ILE A 291 0.26 14.66 -0.28
N VAL A 292 0.11 15.92 -0.70
CA VAL A 292 -1.12 16.47 -1.28
C VAL A 292 -0.84 17.33 -2.51
N LEU A 293 -1.85 17.50 -3.36
CA LEU A 293 -1.81 18.54 -4.39
C LEU A 293 -2.39 19.84 -3.86
N THR A 294 -1.69 20.94 -4.14
CA THR A 294 -2.16 22.31 -3.95
C THR A 294 -3.43 22.58 -4.77
N ARG A 295 -4.14 23.67 -4.46
CA ARG A 295 -5.33 24.08 -5.24
C ARG A 295 -5.00 24.32 -6.71
N ALA A 296 -3.83 24.88 -7.01
CA ALA A 296 -3.39 25.12 -8.38
C ALA A 296 -3.14 23.81 -9.13
N GLU A 297 -2.48 22.85 -8.51
CA GLU A 297 -2.19 21.55 -9.10
C GLU A 297 -3.45 20.71 -9.35
N ARG A 298 -4.46 20.82 -8.47
CA ARG A 298 -5.77 20.15 -8.66
C ARG A 298 -6.58 20.73 -9.83
N ALA A 299 -6.32 21.97 -10.22
CA ALA A 299 -7.03 22.66 -11.30
C ALA A 299 -6.46 22.35 -12.69
N ILE A 300 -5.30 21.67 -12.78
CA ILE A 300 -4.71 21.24 -14.05
C ILE A 300 -5.60 20.14 -14.65
N PRO A 301 -6.08 20.28 -15.90
CA PRO A 301 -6.99 19.32 -16.50
C PRO A 301 -6.37 17.92 -16.58
N ARG A 302 -7.15 16.94 -16.13
CA ARG A 302 -6.79 15.52 -16.08
C ARG A 302 -6.74 14.99 -17.52
N ARG A 303 -5.62 14.42 -17.94
CA ARG A 303 -5.49 13.74 -19.24
C ARG A 303 -6.06 12.34 -19.18
#